data_AF-A0A2N3KC70-F1
#
_entry.id   AF-A0A2N3KC70-F1
#
_cell.length_a   1.000
_cell.length_b   1.000
_cell.length_c   1.000
_cell.angle_alpha   90.00
_cell.angle_beta   90.00
_cell.angle_gamma   90.00
#
_symmetry.space_group_name_H-M   'P 1'
#
loop_
_entity.id
_entity.type
_entity.pdbx_description
1 polymer ?
#
loop_
_entity_poly.entity_id
_entity_poly.type
_entity_poly.pdbx_seq_one_letter_code
_entity_poly.pdbx_strand_id
1 'polypeptide(L)'
;MARRSTPAKKKKTAPRGKTNARKKTGKKPGGFRRLMLGAALVAGAASALIAAGSMLELDRAAHEAVSNLAKNSPEPDSSTKPVAKQPKMDFSKGYDAPNRPGYMVERTPEDMTNPEGERENIPEPRVNPAPQPHVTPAPLPKNDLPAEKQLAWQKFATHVPDTGNAPVIAIVIDDAGIDKPRTERAAELPGPITISYLPYATHLAEQVATARKRGHEIMLHMPMEPTSTVVDPGPHALLTSYDKVAILNEMTWMLDRFSGYVGINNHMGSKFTSDPERMAVVMQVMKARGLMFLDSRTSAKSVGYQEAQKFSVPAIERDVFIDDADDAAKISEMLDRVEHVASKRGYAVAIGHPRDLTLAALNKWIPKMQAAGFIFVPATDIIRRNGVKVTG
;
A
#
# COMPACT_ATOMS: atom_id res chain seq x y z
N MET A 1 -45.66 -39.07 -13.72
CA MET A 1 -46.06 -40.44 -13.33
C MET A 1 -44.81 -41.30 -13.21
N ALA A 2 -44.62 -41.94 -12.06
CA ALA A 2 -43.43 -42.70 -11.67
C ALA A 2 -43.66 -44.22 -11.79
N ARG A 3 -42.61 -44.98 -12.13
CA ARG A 3 -42.38 -46.40 -11.74
C ARG A 3 -40.85 -46.61 -11.71
N ARG A 4 -40.17 -46.78 -10.56
CA ARG A 4 -39.97 -48.01 -9.73
C ARG A 4 -39.67 -49.26 -10.59
N SER A 5 -38.73 -50.16 -10.31
CA SER A 5 -37.57 -50.32 -9.39
C SER A 5 -37.14 -51.80 -9.53
N THR A 6 -35.85 -52.09 -9.83
CA THR A 6 -34.95 -53.21 -9.35
C THR A 6 -35.47 -54.68 -9.23
N PRO A 7 -34.67 -55.75 -8.93
CA PRO A 7 -33.20 -55.92 -8.81
C PRO A 7 -32.54 -57.25 -9.32
N ALA A 8 -31.20 -57.17 -9.46
CA ALA A 8 -30.08 -58.05 -9.03
C ALA A 8 -30.08 -59.61 -9.15
N LYS A 9 -28.90 -60.16 -9.54
CA LYS A 9 -28.25 -61.33 -8.89
C LYS A 9 -26.73 -61.41 -9.16
N LYS A 10 -25.96 -61.72 -8.10
CA LYS A 10 -24.49 -61.93 -7.99
C LYS A 10 -24.09 -63.42 -8.15
N LYS A 11 -22.83 -63.71 -8.57
CA LYS A 11 -21.81 -64.61 -7.93
C LYS A 11 -20.59 -64.79 -8.87
N LYS A 12 -19.34 -64.47 -8.46
CA LYS A 12 -18.24 -65.33 -7.89
C LYS A 12 -17.82 -66.47 -8.85
N THR A 13 -16.56 -66.83 -9.14
CA THR A 13 -15.20 -66.66 -8.57
C THR A 13 -14.14 -67.27 -9.54
N ALA A 14 -12.85 -66.93 -9.40
CA ALA A 14 -11.68 -67.49 -10.13
C ALA A 14 -11.39 -68.99 -9.84
N PRO A 15 -10.41 -69.65 -10.53
CA PRO A 15 -9.03 -69.70 -10.00
C PRO A 15 -7.85 -69.81 -11.01
N ARG A 16 -6.64 -69.87 -10.42
CA ARG A 16 -5.23 -69.81 -10.85
C ARG A 16 -4.68 -71.01 -11.69
N GLY A 17 -3.54 -70.79 -12.38
CA GLY A 17 -2.33 -71.64 -12.19
C GLY A 17 -1.47 -72.07 -13.41
N LYS A 18 -0.29 -71.43 -13.59
CA LYS A 18 1.11 -71.96 -13.76
C LYS A 18 1.42 -73.11 -14.76
N THR A 19 2.47 -73.06 -15.60
CA THR A 19 3.90 -73.42 -15.31
C THR A 19 4.76 -73.24 -16.61
N ASN A 20 5.96 -72.61 -16.61
CA ASN A 20 7.36 -73.12 -16.46
C ASN A 20 7.80 -74.16 -17.53
N ALA A 21 9.04 -74.26 -18.09
CA ALA A 21 10.35 -73.61 -17.91
C ALA A 21 11.38 -74.17 -18.94
N ARG A 22 12.52 -73.47 -19.17
CA ARG A 22 13.95 -73.94 -19.21
C ARG A 22 14.81 -73.00 -20.12
N LYS A 23 16.13 -72.77 -20.01
CA LYS A 23 17.21 -72.62 -18.99
C LYS A 23 18.54 -72.97 -19.69
N LYS A 24 19.59 -72.13 -19.59
CA LYS A 24 21.07 -72.44 -19.58
C LYS A 24 21.84 -71.11 -19.40
N THR A 25 22.41 -70.77 -18.23
CA THR A 25 23.79 -71.02 -17.69
C THR A 25 24.93 -70.43 -18.55
N GLY A 26 25.91 -69.65 -18.10
CA GLY A 26 26.29 -69.07 -16.79
C GLY A 26 27.74 -68.55 -16.84
N LYS A 27 28.11 -67.54 -16.03
CA LYS A 27 29.40 -67.35 -15.31
C LYS A 27 29.49 -65.95 -14.65
N LYS A 28 30.01 -65.92 -13.43
CA LYS A 28 30.52 -64.79 -12.61
C LYS A 28 31.93 -65.22 -12.13
N PRO A 29 32.87 -64.33 -11.72
CA PRO A 29 32.68 -63.46 -10.55
C PRO A 29 33.45 -62.12 -10.53
N GLY A 30 33.23 -61.34 -9.46
CA GLY A 30 33.85 -60.06 -9.11
C GLY A 30 32.80 -58.94 -9.11
N GLY A 31 32.31 -58.37 -8.02
CA GLY A 31 32.83 -58.25 -6.66
C GLY A 31 33.22 -56.80 -6.41
N PHE A 32 32.28 -55.92 -6.07
CA PHE A 32 32.48 -54.78 -5.16
C PHE A 32 31.12 -54.21 -4.70
N ARG A 33 31.02 -53.98 -3.39
CA ARG A 33 29.86 -53.48 -2.64
C ARG A 33 29.72 -51.95 -2.79
N ARG A 34 28.45 -51.49 -2.79
CA ARG A 34 27.89 -50.28 -2.14
C ARG A 34 28.62 -48.94 -2.31
N LEU A 35 27.93 -47.94 -2.88
CA LEU A 35 27.27 -46.85 -2.13
C LEU A 35 26.39 -45.99 -3.07
N MET A 36 25.15 -45.76 -2.68
CA MET A 36 24.24 -44.74 -3.23
C MET A 36 24.36 -43.46 -2.39
N LEU A 37 24.05 -42.31 -3.00
CA LEU A 37 23.67 -41.04 -2.37
C LEU A 37 24.79 -40.18 -1.74
N GLY A 38 25.02 -38.99 -2.30
CA GLY A 38 25.71 -37.89 -1.60
C GLY A 38 26.46 -36.90 -2.47
N ALA A 39 25.77 -36.01 -3.20
CA ALA A 39 26.41 -34.85 -3.84
C ALA A 39 25.49 -33.62 -4.02
N ALA A 40 24.50 -33.43 -3.11
CA ALA A 40 23.56 -32.29 -3.20
C ALA A 40 23.37 -31.51 -1.88
N LEU A 41 24.28 -31.63 -0.90
CA LEU A 41 24.10 -30.99 0.42
C LEU A 41 25.23 -30.06 0.89
N VAL A 42 26.28 -29.84 0.10
CA VAL A 42 27.41 -28.99 0.55
C VAL A 42 27.31 -27.53 0.05
N ALA A 43 26.56 -27.24 -1.02
CA ALA A 43 26.41 -25.86 -1.51
C ALA A 43 25.36 -25.03 -0.75
N GLY A 44 24.38 -25.67 -0.09
CA GLY A 44 23.32 -24.97 0.65
C GLY A 44 23.75 -24.45 2.03
N ALA A 45 24.63 -25.18 2.72
CA ALA A 45 25.05 -24.83 4.08
C ALA A 45 26.05 -23.67 4.11
N ALA A 46 26.95 -23.57 3.12
CA ALA A 46 27.94 -22.49 3.05
C ALA A 46 27.29 -21.13 2.72
N SER A 47 26.31 -21.09 1.81
CA SER A 47 25.57 -19.85 1.51
C SER A 47 24.64 -19.40 2.64
N ALA A 48 24.07 -20.35 3.40
CA ALA A 48 23.27 -20.02 4.58
C ALA A 48 24.10 -19.48 5.75
N LEU A 49 25.35 -19.94 5.92
CA LEU A 49 26.27 -19.45 6.95
C LEU A 49 26.84 -18.06 6.60
N ILE A 50 27.12 -17.79 5.33
CA ILE A 50 27.53 -16.45 4.88
C ILE A 50 26.37 -15.46 5.04
N ALA A 51 25.14 -15.84 4.67
CA ALA A 51 23.95 -15.01 4.84
C ALA A 51 23.64 -14.72 6.33
N ALA A 52 23.70 -15.73 7.20
CA ALA A 52 23.48 -15.54 8.64
C ALA A 52 24.58 -14.69 9.30
N GLY A 53 25.85 -14.87 8.91
CA GLY A 53 26.96 -14.04 9.38
C GLY A 53 26.84 -12.58 8.97
N SER A 54 26.40 -12.31 7.74
CA SER A 54 26.13 -10.94 7.28
C SER A 54 24.90 -10.30 7.94
N MET A 55 23.90 -11.09 8.33
CA MET A 55 22.68 -10.60 8.97
C MET A 55 22.92 -10.22 10.45
N LEU A 56 23.76 -10.96 11.17
CA LEU A 56 24.19 -10.62 12.53
C LEU A 56 25.10 -9.38 12.59
N GLU A 57 25.96 -9.17 11.59
CA GLU A 57 26.78 -7.95 11.47
C GLU A 57 25.92 -6.71 11.18
N LEU A 58 24.87 -6.84 10.35
CA LEU A 58 23.91 -5.76 10.08
C LEU A 58 23.07 -5.39 11.31
N ASP A 59 22.65 -6.38 12.11
CA ASP A 59 21.88 -6.17 13.33
C ASP A 59 22.74 -5.51 14.43
N ARG A 60 24.01 -5.93 14.55
CA ARG A 60 25.00 -5.33 15.46
C ARG A 60 25.33 -3.88 15.07
N ALA A 61 25.52 -3.62 13.77
CA ALA A 61 25.79 -2.27 13.25
C ALA A 61 24.57 -1.33 13.42
N ALA A 62 23.35 -1.85 13.24
CA ALA A 62 22.12 -1.10 13.49
C ALA A 62 21.94 -0.77 14.98
N HIS A 63 22.21 -1.73 15.87
CA HIS A 63 22.17 -1.50 17.31
C HIS A 63 23.24 -0.52 17.80
N GLU A 64 24.47 -0.59 17.28
CA GLU A 64 25.54 0.38 17.59
C GLU A 64 25.22 1.78 17.05
N ALA A 65 24.67 1.89 15.84
CA ALA A 65 24.27 3.18 15.26
C ALA A 65 23.14 3.83 16.08
N VAL A 66 22.12 3.06 16.49
CA VAL A 66 21.02 3.57 17.32
C VAL A 66 21.49 3.94 18.73
N SER A 67 22.43 3.18 19.32
CA SER A 67 23.01 3.51 20.62
C SER A 67 23.86 4.78 20.59
N ASN A 68 24.61 5.00 19.51
CA ASN A 68 25.45 6.19 19.34
C ASN A 68 24.62 7.45 19.01
N LEU A 69 23.52 7.32 18.28
CA LEU A 69 22.56 8.43 18.08
C LEU A 69 21.86 8.85 19.38
N ALA A 70 21.56 7.89 20.26
CA ALA A 70 20.96 8.16 21.57
C ALA A 70 21.92 8.87 22.55
N LYS A 71 23.23 8.69 22.39
CA LYS A 71 24.26 9.30 23.26
C LYS A 71 24.71 10.69 22.82
N ASN A 72 24.50 11.07 21.56
CA ASN A 72 25.03 12.31 20.97
C ASN A 72 23.94 13.30 20.51
N SER A 73 22.68 13.11 20.92
CA SER A 73 21.61 14.07 20.60
C SER A 73 21.63 15.23 21.60
N PRO A 74 21.81 16.50 21.17
CA PRO A 74 21.73 17.65 22.08
C PRO A 74 20.29 17.86 22.54
N GLU A 75 20.11 18.26 23.80
CA GLU A 75 18.81 18.65 24.35
C GLU A 75 18.21 19.83 23.56
N PRO A 76 16.88 19.85 23.32
CA PRO A 76 16.27 20.89 22.51
C PRO A 76 16.22 22.23 23.25
N ASP A 77 16.79 23.26 22.62
CA ASP A 77 16.73 24.67 23.01
C ASP A 77 15.27 25.18 22.98
N SER A 78 14.83 25.77 24.08
CA SER A 78 13.45 26.18 24.35
C SER A 78 13.18 27.64 23.97
N SER A 79 13.64 28.09 22.80
CA SER A 79 13.46 29.48 22.40
C SER A 79 13.20 29.71 20.89
N THR A 80 11.97 29.47 20.42
CA THR A 80 11.49 30.10 19.18
C THR A 80 10.05 30.60 19.25
N LYS A 81 9.87 31.89 18.90
CA LYS A 81 8.61 32.66 18.82
C LYS A 81 7.72 32.21 17.64
N PRO A 82 6.40 32.52 17.66
CA PRO A 82 5.40 31.86 16.81
C PRO A 82 5.35 32.38 15.36
N VAL A 83 5.23 31.45 14.42
CA VAL A 83 4.95 31.69 12.99
C VAL A 83 3.43 31.75 12.75
N ALA A 84 3.01 32.62 11.83
CA ALA A 84 1.61 32.97 11.56
C ALA A 84 0.71 31.78 11.15
N LYS A 85 -0.53 31.78 11.66
CA LYS A 85 -1.56 30.75 11.43
C LYS A 85 -2.14 30.84 10.01
N GLN A 86 -2.19 29.70 9.32
CA GLN A 86 -3.01 29.52 8.11
C GLN A 86 -4.51 29.38 8.46
N PRO A 87 -5.44 29.71 7.53
CA PRO A 87 -6.86 29.66 7.80
C PRO A 87 -7.35 28.22 7.98
N LYS A 88 -8.10 27.97 9.06
CA LYS A 88 -8.75 26.69 9.32
C LYS A 88 -10.00 26.57 8.46
N MET A 89 -10.05 25.58 7.55
CA MET A 89 -11.31 25.11 7.00
C MET A 89 -11.95 24.13 7.97
N ASP A 90 -13.20 24.40 8.35
CA ASP A 90 -13.97 23.61 9.31
C ASP A 90 -14.83 22.57 8.59
N PHE A 91 -14.51 21.29 8.82
CA PHE A 91 -15.23 20.13 8.27
C PHE A 91 -16.29 19.57 9.24
N SER A 92 -16.69 20.34 10.25
CA SER A 92 -17.66 19.92 11.27
C SER A 92 -19.09 19.75 10.75
N LYS A 93 -19.47 20.36 9.62
CA LYS A 93 -20.87 20.40 9.16
C LYS A 93 -21.21 19.35 8.10
N GLY A 94 -21.78 18.25 8.60
CA GLY A 94 -23.01 17.64 8.05
C GLY A 94 -22.86 16.39 7.18
N TYR A 95 -23.11 15.20 7.76
CA TYR A 95 -23.72 14.04 7.09
C TYR A 95 -24.34 13.13 8.16
N ASP A 96 -25.64 13.26 8.44
CA ASP A 96 -26.38 12.28 9.25
C ASP A 96 -27.85 12.19 8.79
N ALA A 97 -28.24 11.00 8.31
CA ALA A 97 -29.56 10.40 8.49
C ALA A 97 -29.49 8.87 8.16
N PRO A 98 -30.31 8.00 8.80
CA PRO A 98 -29.81 6.73 9.32
C PRO A 98 -30.46 5.46 8.72
N ASN A 99 -29.62 4.52 8.26
CA ASN A 99 -29.79 3.05 8.37
C ASN A 99 -28.64 2.29 7.66
N ARG A 100 -27.65 1.81 8.45
CA ARG A 100 -26.74 0.60 8.41
C ARG A 100 -26.42 -0.14 7.07
N PRO A 101 -25.33 -0.95 6.94
CA PRO A 101 -24.29 -1.40 7.91
C PRO A 101 -22.80 -1.26 7.45
N GLY A 102 -21.86 -1.22 8.41
CA GLY A 102 -20.41 -1.49 8.20
C GLY A 102 -19.46 -0.30 8.43
N TYR A 103 -18.74 -0.32 9.57
CA TYR A 103 -17.69 0.59 10.05
C TYR A 103 -18.11 2.03 10.42
N MET A 104 -18.37 2.25 11.72
CA MET A 104 -18.78 3.52 12.33
C MET A 104 -17.56 4.30 12.85
N VAL A 105 -17.51 5.62 12.59
CA VAL A 105 -16.78 6.62 13.40
C VAL A 105 -17.82 7.36 14.24
N GLU A 106 -17.68 7.40 15.57
CA GLU A 106 -18.65 8.03 16.50
C GLU A 106 -18.39 9.55 16.73
N ARG A 107 -19.46 10.34 16.93
CA ARG A 107 -19.44 11.72 17.48
C ARG A 107 -20.36 11.85 18.72
N THR A 108 -20.05 12.79 19.61
CA THR A 108 -20.65 13.00 20.96
C THR A 108 -21.69 14.14 21.06
N PRO A 109 -22.51 14.22 22.14
CA PRO A 109 -23.87 14.81 22.13
C PRO A 109 -24.07 16.34 22.33
N GLU A 110 -23.09 17.22 22.14
CA GLU A 110 -23.20 18.64 22.61
C GLU A 110 -23.80 19.65 21.60
N ASP A 111 -24.07 19.26 20.35
CA ASP A 111 -24.29 20.21 19.24
C ASP A 111 -25.77 20.56 18.89
N MET A 112 -26.70 20.47 19.85
CA MET A 112 -28.11 20.83 19.61
C MET A 112 -28.46 22.18 20.25
N THR A 113 -28.25 23.32 19.57
CA THR A 113 -29.14 24.52 19.65
C THR A 113 -28.78 25.66 18.67
N ASN A 114 -29.76 25.98 17.83
CA ASN A 114 -30.12 27.28 17.22
C ASN A 114 -29.66 27.67 15.77
N PRO A 115 -30.57 28.22 14.92
CA PRO A 115 -30.39 28.41 13.47
C PRO A 115 -30.25 29.89 13.02
N GLU A 116 -30.20 30.09 11.68
CA GLU A 116 -30.12 31.35 10.89
C GLU A 116 -28.67 31.80 10.60
N GLY A 117 -28.20 32.16 9.39
CA GLY A 117 -28.79 32.33 8.08
C GLY A 117 -28.18 33.58 7.43
N GLU A 118 -27.12 33.49 6.62
CA GLU A 118 -26.63 34.64 5.84
C GLU A 118 -25.85 34.23 4.57
N ARG A 119 -26.12 34.95 3.49
CA ARG A 119 -25.52 34.81 2.15
C ARG A 119 -24.36 35.79 2.02
N GLU A 120 -23.22 35.36 1.50
CA GLU A 120 -22.12 36.28 1.13
C GLU A 120 -21.65 36.14 -0.32
N ASN A 121 -21.28 37.29 -0.88
CA ASN A 121 -21.03 37.61 -2.28
C ASN A 121 -19.71 37.04 -2.84
N ILE A 122 -19.71 36.76 -4.14
CA ILE A 122 -18.57 36.25 -4.92
C ILE A 122 -17.79 37.45 -5.52
N PRO A 123 -16.45 37.55 -5.34
CA PRO A 123 -15.63 38.53 -6.07
C PRO A 123 -15.35 38.09 -7.51
N GLU A 124 -15.32 39.05 -8.44
CA GLU A 124 -15.09 38.81 -9.87
C GLU A 124 -13.67 38.28 -10.21
N PRO A 125 -13.51 37.56 -11.35
CA PRO A 125 -12.24 36.95 -11.73
C PRO A 125 -11.21 37.97 -12.21
N ARG A 126 -9.95 37.83 -11.76
CA ARG A 126 -8.82 38.61 -12.28
C ARG A 126 -8.34 38.08 -13.64
N VAL A 127 -8.08 39.00 -14.56
CA VAL A 127 -7.55 38.76 -15.91
C VAL A 127 -6.06 38.39 -15.85
N ASN A 128 -5.68 37.30 -16.53
CA ASN A 128 -4.28 36.87 -16.68
C ASN A 128 -3.52 37.78 -17.66
N PRO A 129 -2.26 38.19 -17.36
CA PRO A 129 -1.43 38.93 -18.32
C PRO A 129 -0.88 38.00 -19.44
N ALA A 130 -0.61 38.62 -20.58
CA ALA A 130 -0.26 37.98 -21.86
C ALA A 130 1.11 37.25 -21.88
N PRO A 131 1.33 36.30 -22.81
CA PRO A 131 2.54 35.46 -22.87
C PRO A 131 3.78 36.25 -23.32
N GLN A 132 4.93 36.01 -22.68
CA GLN A 132 6.24 36.49 -23.14
C GLN A 132 6.89 35.52 -24.15
N PRO A 133 7.73 36.03 -25.08
CA PRO A 133 8.31 35.24 -26.17
C PRO A 133 9.37 34.23 -25.71
N HIS A 134 9.40 33.10 -26.44
CA HIS A 134 10.22 31.93 -26.19
C HIS A 134 11.74 32.21 -26.18
N VAL A 135 12.40 31.82 -25.09
CA VAL A 135 13.85 31.63 -25.01
C VAL A 135 14.15 30.14 -25.12
N THR A 136 14.98 29.75 -26.07
CA THR A 136 15.47 28.37 -26.24
C THR A 136 16.33 27.97 -25.03
N PRO A 137 16.10 26.80 -24.39
CA PRO A 137 16.94 26.36 -23.29
C PRO A 137 18.33 25.93 -23.81
N ALA A 138 19.38 26.42 -23.16
CA ALA A 138 20.74 25.93 -23.37
C ALA A 138 20.86 24.45 -22.90
N PRO A 139 21.79 23.66 -23.47
CA PRO A 139 21.99 22.27 -23.06
C PRO A 139 22.43 22.20 -21.59
N LEU A 140 21.73 21.40 -20.79
CA LEU A 140 22.09 21.16 -19.40
C LEU A 140 23.45 20.44 -19.30
N PRO A 141 24.33 20.82 -18.38
CA PRO A 141 25.59 20.13 -18.17
C PRO A 141 25.32 18.72 -17.62
N LYS A 142 26.01 17.72 -18.19
CA LYS A 142 26.00 16.34 -17.69
C LYS A 142 26.71 16.33 -16.34
N ASN A 143 25.95 16.16 -15.27
CA ASN A 143 26.48 16.02 -13.94
C ASN A 143 26.75 14.53 -13.70
N ASP A 144 27.99 14.10 -13.92
CA ASP A 144 28.44 12.74 -13.60
C ASP A 144 28.65 12.61 -12.08
N LEU A 145 27.56 12.65 -11.31
CA LEU A 145 27.56 12.26 -9.91
C LEU A 145 27.51 10.72 -9.81
N PRO A 146 28.25 10.10 -8.87
CA PRO A 146 28.22 8.65 -8.66
C PRO A 146 26.78 8.23 -8.32
N ALA A 147 26.29 7.17 -8.97
CA ALA A 147 24.91 6.67 -8.84
C ALA A 147 24.47 6.60 -7.38
N GLU A 148 23.76 7.63 -6.92
CA GLU A 148 23.15 7.67 -5.60
C GLU A 148 22.25 6.44 -5.47
N LYS A 149 22.36 5.72 -4.34
CA LYS A 149 21.58 4.49 -4.12
C LYS A 149 20.10 4.82 -4.25
N GLN A 150 19.52 4.52 -5.41
CA GLN A 150 18.14 4.87 -5.73
C GLN A 150 17.20 4.34 -4.65
N LEU A 151 16.39 5.23 -4.07
CA LEU A 151 15.47 4.89 -2.99
C LEU A 151 14.41 3.91 -3.52
N ALA A 152 13.92 3.00 -2.67
CA ALA A 152 12.96 1.98 -3.09
C ALA A 152 11.68 2.59 -3.70
N TRP A 153 11.18 3.70 -3.13
CA TRP A 153 10.01 4.41 -3.66
C TRP A 153 10.23 4.96 -5.07
N GLN A 154 11.47 5.31 -5.43
CA GLN A 154 11.83 5.78 -6.79
C GLN A 154 12.05 4.60 -7.74
N LYS A 155 12.76 3.57 -7.26
CA LYS A 155 13.10 2.38 -8.05
C LYS A 155 11.85 1.62 -8.51
N PHE A 156 10.84 1.54 -7.64
CA PHE A 156 9.63 0.75 -7.92
C PHE A 156 8.45 1.58 -8.40
N ALA A 157 8.62 2.91 -8.51
CA ALA A 157 7.58 3.81 -9.01
C ALA A 157 7.11 3.39 -10.40
N THR A 158 5.80 3.44 -10.62
CA THR A 158 5.25 3.29 -11.96
C THR A 158 5.51 4.56 -12.75
N HIS A 159 6.02 4.40 -13.97
CA HIS A 159 6.25 5.53 -14.87
C HIS A 159 4.92 6.04 -15.43
N VAL A 160 4.76 7.35 -15.39
CA VAL A 160 3.69 8.06 -16.11
C VAL A 160 4.30 9.07 -17.06
N PRO A 161 3.71 9.25 -18.26
CA PRO A 161 4.09 10.33 -19.16
C PRO A 161 3.96 11.70 -18.47
N ASP A 162 4.68 12.69 -19.00
CA ASP A 162 4.49 14.08 -18.58
C ASP A 162 3.01 14.48 -18.77
N THR A 163 2.39 14.93 -17.69
CA THR A 163 0.98 15.32 -17.66
C THR A 163 0.77 16.77 -18.03
N GLY A 164 1.86 17.54 -18.19
CA GLY A 164 1.80 19.00 -18.28
C GLY A 164 0.98 19.59 -17.13
N ASN A 165 0.09 20.52 -17.47
CA ASN A 165 -0.77 21.22 -16.51
C ASN A 165 -2.15 20.56 -16.30
N ALA A 166 -2.36 19.36 -16.82
CA ALA A 166 -3.65 18.66 -16.64
C ALA A 166 -3.86 18.30 -15.15
N PRO A 167 -5.09 18.41 -14.62
CA PRO A 167 -5.39 17.93 -13.29
C PRO A 167 -5.23 16.42 -13.22
N VAL A 168 -4.59 15.93 -12.15
CA VAL A 168 -4.29 14.50 -12.00
C VAL A 168 -5.05 13.83 -10.85
N ILE A 169 -5.28 12.53 -10.97
CA ILE A 169 -5.98 11.76 -9.95
C ILE A 169 -5.17 10.49 -9.65
N ALA A 170 -4.76 10.35 -8.40
CA ALA A 170 -4.21 9.11 -7.88
C ALA A 170 -5.30 8.30 -7.19
N ILE A 171 -5.58 7.12 -7.73
CA ILE A 171 -6.48 6.14 -7.10
C ILE A 171 -5.64 5.08 -6.41
N VAL A 172 -5.96 4.79 -5.16
CA VAL A 172 -5.41 3.68 -4.37
C VAL A 172 -6.53 2.70 -4.06
N ILE A 173 -6.30 1.42 -4.33
CA ILE A 173 -7.19 0.33 -3.93
C ILE A 173 -6.55 -0.44 -2.79
N ASP A 174 -7.08 -0.25 -1.58
CA ASP A 174 -6.66 -0.90 -0.35
C ASP A 174 -7.22 -2.33 -0.23
N ASP A 175 -6.81 -3.07 0.80
CA ASP A 175 -7.27 -4.44 1.11
C ASP A 175 -7.07 -5.50 0.00
N ALA A 176 -6.16 -5.27 -0.94
CA ALA A 176 -5.84 -6.25 -1.96
C ALA A 176 -5.13 -7.49 -1.37
N GLY A 177 -5.32 -8.63 -2.03
CA GLY A 177 -4.60 -9.88 -1.75
C GLY A 177 -5.45 -10.99 -1.15
N ILE A 178 -6.33 -10.66 -0.19
CA ILE A 178 -7.13 -11.66 0.54
C ILE A 178 -8.23 -12.24 -0.35
N ASP A 179 -9.06 -11.36 -0.93
CA ASP A 179 -10.06 -11.74 -1.91
C ASP A 179 -9.42 -11.69 -3.31
N LYS A 180 -8.92 -12.86 -3.77
CA LYS A 180 -8.20 -12.97 -5.04
C LYS A 180 -9.07 -12.56 -6.25
N PRO A 181 -10.33 -13.01 -6.40
CA PRO A 181 -11.18 -12.56 -7.49
C PRO A 181 -11.37 -11.04 -7.55
N ARG A 182 -11.63 -10.40 -6.40
CA ARG A 182 -11.77 -8.93 -6.34
C ARG A 182 -10.44 -8.21 -6.58
N THR A 183 -9.33 -8.78 -6.12
CA THR A 183 -7.99 -8.25 -6.38
C THR A 183 -7.63 -8.30 -7.86
N GLU A 184 -7.95 -9.39 -8.56
CA GLU A 184 -7.75 -9.47 -10.02
C GLU A 184 -8.59 -8.42 -10.75
N ARG A 185 -9.86 -8.23 -10.35
CA ARG A 185 -10.71 -7.18 -10.93
C ARG A 185 -10.22 -5.77 -10.64
N ALA A 186 -9.58 -5.53 -9.49
CA ALA A 186 -8.91 -4.26 -9.21
C ALA A 186 -7.70 -4.06 -10.13
N ALA A 187 -6.93 -5.11 -10.40
CA ALA A 187 -5.84 -5.09 -11.37
C ALA A 187 -6.33 -4.96 -12.83
N GLU A 188 -7.62 -5.09 -13.10
CA GLU A 188 -8.21 -4.84 -14.43
C GLU A 188 -8.68 -3.40 -14.63
N LEU A 189 -8.63 -2.57 -13.59
CA LEU A 189 -9.05 -1.18 -13.69
C LEU A 189 -8.19 -0.41 -14.72
N PRO A 190 -8.78 0.51 -15.48
CA PRO A 190 -8.06 1.29 -16.47
C PRO A 190 -7.06 2.26 -15.83
N GLY A 191 -5.91 2.43 -16.48
CA GLY A 191 -4.89 3.41 -16.12
C GLY A 191 -3.96 2.99 -14.97
N PRO A 192 -2.88 3.75 -14.73
CA PRO A 192 -1.96 3.47 -13.65
C PRO A 192 -2.59 3.91 -12.32
N ILE A 193 -3.20 2.96 -11.62
CA ILE A 193 -3.61 3.10 -10.22
C ILE A 193 -2.54 2.49 -9.28
N THR A 194 -2.70 2.74 -7.98
CA THR A 194 -1.91 2.08 -6.94
C THR A 194 -2.75 0.99 -6.29
N ILE A 195 -2.21 -0.22 -6.13
CA ILE A 195 -2.89 -1.31 -5.43
C ILE A 195 -2.11 -1.61 -4.16
N SER A 196 -2.77 -1.54 -3.00
CA SER A 196 -2.16 -1.73 -1.70
C SER A 196 -2.56 -3.08 -1.10
N TYR A 197 -1.56 -3.93 -0.86
CA TYR A 197 -1.77 -5.33 -0.48
C TYR A 197 -1.58 -5.56 1.02
N LEU A 198 -2.53 -6.29 1.62
CA LEU A 198 -2.38 -6.78 2.99
C LEU A 198 -1.23 -7.80 3.07
N PRO A 199 -0.25 -7.63 3.98
CA PRO A 199 0.98 -8.42 3.98
C PRO A 199 0.77 -9.90 4.34
N TYR A 200 -0.33 -10.20 5.03
CA TYR A 200 -0.68 -11.57 5.42
C TYR A 200 -1.50 -12.33 4.36
N ALA A 201 -1.77 -11.73 3.20
CA ALA A 201 -2.39 -12.44 2.09
C ALA A 201 -1.46 -13.50 1.49
N THR A 202 -2.06 -14.52 0.87
CA THR A 202 -1.30 -15.62 0.24
C THR A 202 -1.03 -15.35 -1.24
N HIS A 203 0.04 -15.93 -1.77
CA HIS A 203 0.40 -15.83 -3.20
C HIS A 203 0.63 -14.38 -3.68
N LEU A 204 1.10 -13.49 -2.79
CA LEU A 204 1.32 -12.08 -3.10
C LEU A 204 2.28 -11.85 -4.26
N ALA A 205 3.32 -12.67 -4.41
CA ALA A 205 4.29 -12.53 -5.50
C ALA A 205 3.63 -12.61 -6.89
N GLU A 206 2.71 -13.56 -7.07
CA GLU A 206 1.97 -13.73 -8.34
C GLU A 206 0.99 -12.57 -8.56
N GLN A 207 0.23 -12.19 -7.53
CA GLN A 207 -0.74 -11.10 -7.61
C GLN A 207 -0.07 -9.75 -7.95
N VAL A 208 1.05 -9.46 -7.28
CA VAL A 208 1.87 -8.26 -7.51
C VAL A 208 2.48 -8.27 -8.92
N ALA A 209 2.99 -9.41 -9.39
CA ALA A 209 3.51 -9.52 -10.74
C ALA A 209 2.43 -9.25 -11.80
N THR A 210 1.20 -9.74 -11.61
CA THR A 210 0.06 -9.47 -12.48
C THR A 210 -0.28 -7.98 -12.51
N ALA A 211 -0.45 -7.35 -11.34
CA ALA A 211 -0.78 -5.92 -11.24
C ALA A 211 0.31 -5.04 -11.90
N ARG A 212 1.59 -5.32 -11.65
CA ARG A 212 2.71 -4.60 -12.29
C ARG A 212 2.74 -4.79 -13.80
N LYS A 213 2.48 -6.00 -14.30
CA LYS A 213 2.41 -6.27 -15.75
C LYS A 213 1.31 -5.46 -16.43
N ARG A 214 0.25 -5.13 -15.72
CA ARG A 214 -0.86 -4.27 -16.17
C ARG A 214 -0.59 -2.77 -15.99
N GLY A 215 0.58 -2.40 -15.46
CA GLY A 215 1.01 -1.01 -15.31
C GLY A 215 0.58 -0.35 -14.00
N HIS A 216 0.19 -1.12 -12.99
CA HIS A 216 -0.17 -0.57 -11.68
C HIS A 216 1.04 -0.43 -10.75
N GLU A 217 0.99 0.61 -9.92
CA GLU A 217 1.91 0.78 -8.80
C GLU A 217 1.48 -0.09 -7.62
N ILE A 218 2.44 -0.48 -6.79
CA ILE A 218 2.23 -1.42 -5.69
C ILE A 218 2.61 -0.77 -4.38
N MET A 219 1.75 -0.94 -3.38
CA MET A 219 1.96 -0.49 -2.00
C MET A 219 1.70 -1.66 -1.04
N LEU A 220 2.26 -1.57 0.17
CA LEU A 220 1.91 -2.49 1.25
C LEU A 220 0.91 -1.81 2.19
N HIS A 221 -0.20 -2.50 2.45
CA HIS A 221 -1.28 -2.02 3.30
C HIS A 221 -1.07 -2.53 4.73
N MET A 222 -0.54 -1.68 5.60
CA MET A 222 0.00 -2.07 6.90
C MET A 222 -1.08 -2.05 8.00
N PRO A 223 -1.44 -3.20 8.60
CA PRO A 223 -2.37 -3.30 9.72
C PRO A 223 -1.92 -2.48 10.93
N MET A 224 -2.80 -1.64 11.45
CA MET A 224 -2.54 -0.77 12.58
C MET A 224 -3.78 -0.68 13.49
N GLU A 225 -3.56 -0.56 14.80
CA GLU A 225 -4.61 -0.58 15.82
C GLU A 225 -5.69 0.52 15.59
N PRO A 226 -6.97 0.14 15.46
CA PRO A 226 -8.08 1.09 15.47
C PRO A 226 -8.44 1.53 16.90
N THR A 227 -9.15 2.65 17.03
CA THR A 227 -9.73 3.07 18.32
C THR A 227 -10.81 2.10 18.82
N SER A 228 -11.52 1.45 17.89
CA SER A 228 -12.51 0.43 18.22
C SER A 228 -11.84 -0.82 18.78
N THR A 229 -12.29 -1.28 19.95
CA THR A 229 -11.75 -2.48 20.61
C THR A 229 -12.37 -3.78 20.10
N VAL A 230 -13.41 -3.70 19.28
CA VAL A 230 -14.14 -4.87 18.75
C VAL A 230 -13.81 -5.17 17.29
N VAL A 231 -13.09 -4.28 16.61
CA VAL A 231 -12.66 -4.46 15.22
C VAL A 231 -11.25 -5.03 15.22
N ASP A 232 -11.08 -6.15 14.54
CA ASP A 232 -9.78 -6.81 14.36
C ASP A 232 -9.07 -6.22 13.13
N PRO A 233 -7.90 -5.56 13.28
CA PRO A 233 -7.09 -5.09 12.16
C PRO A 233 -6.37 -6.21 11.40
N GLY A 234 -6.48 -7.46 11.86
CA GLY A 234 -5.82 -8.61 11.29
C GLY A 234 -4.47 -8.94 11.96
N PRO A 235 -3.84 -10.04 11.55
CA PRO A 235 -2.59 -10.49 12.16
C PRO A 235 -1.45 -9.50 11.88
N HIS A 236 -0.47 -9.47 12.79
CA HIS A 236 0.71 -8.60 12.72
C HIS A 236 0.41 -7.10 12.80
N ALA A 237 -0.78 -6.71 13.26
CA ALA A 237 -1.12 -5.31 13.44
C ALA A 237 -0.22 -4.62 14.45
N LEU A 238 0.21 -3.40 14.10
CA LEU A 238 0.95 -2.56 15.02
C LEU A 238 0.02 -2.04 16.11
N LEU A 239 0.34 -2.34 17.37
CA LEU A 239 -0.44 -1.92 18.53
C LEU A 239 0.28 -0.82 19.31
N THR A 240 -0.48 0.13 19.85
CA THR A 240 0.05 1.20 20.71
C THR A 240 0.63 0.67 22.02
N SER A 241 0.17 -0.50 22.47
CA SER A 241 0.71 -1.23 23.63
C SER A 241 2.09 -1.84 23.39
N TYR A 242 2.52 -1.97 22.13
CA TYR A 242 3.82 -2.53 21.80
C TYR A 242 4.95 -1.55 22.08
N ASP A 243 6.09 -2.08 22.52
CA ASP A 243 7.32 -1.31 22.58
C ASP A 243 7.95 -1.18 21.19
N LYS A 244 9.07 -0.43 21.11
CA LYS A 244 9.80 -0.22 19.87
C LYS A 244 10.24 -1.54 19.22
N VAL A 245 10.70 -2.51 20.01
CA VAL A 245 11.26 -3.77 19.48
C VAL A 245 10.14 -4.61 18.87
N ALA A 246 9.00 -4.71 19.53
CA ALA A 246 7.82 -5.39 19.01
C ALA A 246 7.34 -4.75 17.69
N ILE A 247 7.25 -3.42 17.61
CA ILE A 247 6.88 -2.73 16.36
C ILE A 247 7.87 -3.03 15.24
N LEU A 248 9.18 -2.99 15.53
CA LEU A 248 10.21 -3.31 14.53
C LEU A 248 10.11 -4.75 14.01
N ASN A 249 9.80 -5.71 14.90
CA ASN A 249 9.62 -7.11 14.53
C ASN A 249 8.41 -7.30 13.62
N GLU A 250 7.27 -6.72 13.96
CA GLU A 250 6.05 -6.79 13.14
C GLU A 250 6.25 -6.11 11.78
N MET A 251 6.85 -4.92 11.76
CA MET A 251 7.18 -4.24 10.51
C MET A 251 8.14 -5.05 9.64
N THR A 252 9.17 -5.65 10.23
CA THR A 252 10.12 -6.50 9.48
C THR A 252 9.40 -7.69 8.87
N TRP A 253 8.57 -8.37 9.66
CA TRP A 253 7.76 -9.48 9.16
C TRP A 253 6.90 -9.07 7.96
N MET A 254 6.17 -7.95 8.06
CA MET A 254 5.29 -7.45 7.01
C MET A 254 6.05 -7.01 5.76
N LEU A 255 7.12 -6.23 5.93
CA LEU A 255 7.87 -5.65 4.82
C LEU A 255 8.66 -6.69 4.02
N ASP A 256 8.96 -7.84 4.61
CA ASP A 256 9.69 -8.93 3.96
C ASP A 256 8.76 -9.96 3.28
N ARG A 257 7.44 -9.76 3.32
CA ARG A 257 6.45 -10.69 2.72
C ARG A 257 6.49 -10.71 1.19
N PHE A 258 6.79 -9.59 0.58
CA PHE A 258 6.95 -9.44 -0.86
C PHE A 258 7.87 -8.26 -1.16
N SER A 259 8.12 -7.96 -2.43
CA SER A 259 8.96 -6.84 -2.85
C SER A 259 8.34 -6.11 -4.03
N GLY A 260 8.94 -5.00 -4.45
CA GLY A 260 8.46 -4.23 -5.59
C GLY A 260 7.32 -3.27 -5.25
N TYR A 261 7.18 -2.88 -3.98
CA TYR A 261 6.29 -1.81 -3.55
C TYR A 261 7.07 -0.52 -3.29
N VAL A 262 6.40 0.62 -3.46
CA VAL A 262 7.01 1.94 -3.32
C VAL A 262 7.01 2.46 -1.88
N GLY A 263 6.09 1.96 -1.07
CA GLY A 263 5.86 2.45 0.28
C GLY A 263 4.78 1.70 0.99
N ILE A 264 4.26 2.30 2.06
CA ILE A 264 3.16 1.76 2.85
C ILE A 264 2.06 2.81 3.03
N ASN A 265 0.82 2.33 3.16
CA ASN A 265 -0.26 3.09 3.79
C ASN A 265 -0.85 2.28 4.95
N ASN A 266 -1.54 2.94 5.87
CA ASN A 266 -2.13 2.28 7.02
C ASN A 266 -3.50 1.64 6.68
N HIS A 267 -3.66 0.37 7.06
CA HIS A 267 -4.94 -0.33 7.19
C HIS A 267 -5.50 -0.06 8.58
N MET A 268 -6.70 0.52 8.66
CA MET A 268 -7.28 1.04 9.89
C MET A 268 -6.32 2.03 10.58
N GLY A 269 -5.91 1.78 11.84
CA GLY A 269 -4.90 2.59 12.51
C GLY A 269 -5.39 3.86 13.20
N SER A 270 -6.70 4.08 13.34
CA SER A 270 -7.22 5.34 13.92
C SER A 270 -6.66 5.66 15.31
N LYS A 271 -6.27 4.65 16.10
CA LYS A 271 -5.58 4.81 17.37
C LYS A 271 -4.06 4.89 17.19
N PHE A 272 -3.48 3.94 16.46
CA PHE A 272 -2.02 3.87 16.26
C PHE A 272 -1.45 5.11 15.57
N THR A 273 -2.09 5.60 14.51
CA THR A 273 -1.62 6.78 13.77
C THR A 273 -1.79 8.07 14.54
N SER A 274 -2.53 8.06 15.65
CA SER A 274 -2.65 9.21 16.57
C SER A 274 -1.52 9.26 17.62
N ASP A 275 -0.66 8.25 17.67
CA ASP A 275 0.45 8.16 18.62
C ASP A 275 1.78 8.59 17.96
N PRO A 276 2.34 9.76 18.32
CA PRO A 276 3.57 10.27 17.71
C PRO A 276 4.80 9.44 18.04
N GLU A 277 4.90 8.83 19.22
CA GLU A 277 6.06 8.02 19.59
C GLU A 277 6.11 6.74 18.76
N ARG A 278 4.95 6.12 18.57
CA ARG A 278 4.82 4.89 17.78
C ARG A 278 5.00 5.16 16.29
N MET A 279 4.41 6.25 15.77
CA MET A 279 4.60 6.67 14.38
C MET A 279 6.03 7.09 14.07
N ALA A 280 6.78 7.67 15.03
CA ALA A 280 8.20 7.95 14.86
C ALA A 280 9.02 6.68 14.58
N VAL A 281 8.67 5.54 15.21
CA VAL A 281 9.31 4.24 14.92
C VAL A 281 9.03 3.81 13.48
N VAL A 282 7.76 3.93 13.03
CA VAL A 282 7.36 3.61 11.65
C VAL A 282 8.18 4.44 10.65
N MET A 283 8.31 5.75 10.88
CA MET A 283 9.03 6.64 9.97
C MET A 283 10.54 6.38 9.94
N GLN A 284 11.14 5.95 11.07
CA GLN A 284 12.54 5.49 11.08
C GLN A 284 12.75 4.29 10.14
N VAL A 285 11.83 3.32 10.17
CA VAL A 285 11.89 2.14 9.28
C VAL A 285 11.68 2.54 7.81
N MET A 286 10.72 3.41 7.54
CA MET A 286 10.45 3.91 6.18
C MET A 286 11.66 4.64 5.59
N LYS A 287 12.29 5.52 6.37
CA LYS A 287 13.53 6.19 5.97
C LYS A 287 14.65 5.19 5.68
N ALA A 288 14.89 4.26 6.60
CA ALA A 288 15.97 3.27 6.47
C ALA A 288 15.81 2.38 5.23
N ARG A 289 14.56 2.03 4.86
CA ARG A 289 14.25 1.23 3.67
C ARG A 289 14.06 2.06 2.39
N GLY A 290 14.14 3.39 2.47
CA GLY A 290 13.94 4.29 1.33
C GLY A 290 12.53 4.20 0.75
N LEU A 291 11.52 4.06 1.61
CA LEU A 291 10.11 3.91 1.25
C LEU A 291 9.34 5.22 1.46
N MET A 292 8.23 5.39 0.73
CA MET A 292 7.27 6.48 0.99
C MET A 292 6.18 6.07 1.98
N PHE A 293 5.47 7.06 2.52
CA PHE A 293 4.29 6.87 3.35
C PHE A 293 3.06 7.58 2.76
N LEU A 294 1.94 6.88 2.65
CA LEU A 294 0.63 7.49 2.40
C LEU A 294 -0.20 7.40 3.67
N ASP A 295 -0.55 8.54 4.26
CA ASP A 295 -1.47 8.58 5.39
C ASP A 295 -2.90 8.41 4.89
N SER A 296 -3.51 7.25 5.19
CA SER A 296 -4.90 6.95 4.82
C SER A 296 -5.90 7.81 5.60
N ARG A 297 -5.45 8.57 6.62
CA ARG A 297 -6.28 9.53 7.36
C ARG A 297 -7.54 8.90 7.94
N THR A 298 -7.43 7.71 8.54
CA THR A 298 -8.54 6.99 9.20
C THR A 298 -8.99 7.67 10.51
N SER A 299 -8.31 8.73 10.93
CA SER A 299 -8.66 9.62 12.02
C SER A 299 -8.23 11.06 11.71
N ALA A 300 -9.02 12.03 12.14
CA ALA A 300 -8.63 13.46 12.14
C ALA A 300 -7.41 13.73 13.04
N LYS A 301 -7.14 12.83 14.00
CA LYS A 301 -6.00 12.91 14.93
C LYS A 301 -4.72 12.25 14.41
N SER A 302 -4.73 11.69 13.20
CA SER A 302 -3.51 11.09 12.61
C SER A 302 -2.36 12.11 12.59
N VAL A 303 -1.21 11.70 13.10
CA VAL A 303 0.06 12.43 13.05
C VAL A 303 1.01 11.85 11.98
N GLY A 304 0.55 10.86 11.21
CA GLY A 304 1.41 10.11 10.28
C GLY A 304 2.14 10.98 9.26
N TYR A 305 1.42 11.87 8.58
CA TYR A 305 2.06 12.82 7.65
C TYR A 305 3.04 13.77 8.35
N GLN A 306 2.71 14.27 9.54
CA GLN A 306 3.58 15.17 10.31
C GLN A 306 4.87 14.48 10.75
N GLU A 307 4.78 13.23 11.23
CA GLU A 307 5.95 12.42 11.56
C GLU A 307 6.78 12.12 10.31
N ALA A 308 6.15 11.78 9.18
CA ALA A 308 6.88 11.55 7.94
C ALA A 308 7.74 12.76 7.55
N GLN A 309 7.19 13.97 7.65
CA GLN A 309 7.94 15.21 7.41
C GLN A 309 9.12 15.38 8.37
N LYS A 310 8.92 15.16 9.69
CA LYS A 310 10.00 15.26 10.70
C LYS A 310 11.17 14.33 10.41
N PHE A 311 10.90 13.12 9.91
CA PHE A 311 11.91 12.13 9.57
C PHE A 311 12.43 12.24 8.13
N SER A 312 11.93 13.18 7.33
CA SER A 312 12.24 13.33 5.91
C SER A 312 11.87 12.09 5.07
N VAL A 313 10.75 11.46 5.42
CA VAL A 313 10.12 10.39 4.63
C VAL A 313 9.19 11.05 3.60
N PRO A 314 9.32 10.74 2.29
CA PRO A 314 8.39 11.23 1.29
C PRO A 314 6.97 10.78 1.62
N ALA A 315 6.03 11.72 1.70
CA ALA A 315 4.68 11.39 2.10
C ALA A 315 3.60 12.22 1.42
N ILE A 316 2.40 11.67 1.41
CA ILE A 316 1.15 12.29 0.96
C ILE A 316 0.01 11.89 1.90
N GLU A 317 -1.09 12.64 1.87
CA GLU A 317 -2.31 12.33 2.60
C GLU A 317 -3.43 12.02 1.60
N ARG A 318 -4.36 11.16 2.01
CA ARG A 318 -5.63 10.97 1.30
C ARG A 318 -6.49 12.24 1.35
N ASP A 319 -7.12 12.57 0.22
CA ASP A 319 -8.15 13.62 0.15
C ASP A 319 -9.57 13.07 0.27
N VAL A 320 -9.86 11.98 -0.42
CA VAL A 320 -11.22 11.42 -0.52
C VAL A 320 -11.19 9.92 -0.25
N PHE A 321 -12.13 9.45 0.56
CA PHE A 321 -12.39 8.02 0.73
C PHE A 321 -13.63 7.68 -0.10
N ILE A 322 -13.47 6.79 -1.08
CA ILE A 322 -14.46 6.56 -2.13
C ILE A 322 -15.67 5.79 -1.60
N ASP A 323 -15.43 4.81 -0.72
CA ASP A 323 -16.41 3.79 -0.36
C ASP A 323 -16.52 3.56 1.15
N ASP A 324 -16.52 4.66 1.92
CA ASP A 324 -16.81 4.60 3.36
C ASP A 324 -18.13 3.85 3.64
N ALA A 325 -19.11 4.05 2.76
CA ALA A 325 -20.32 3.24 2.70
C ALA A 325 -20.30 2.32 1.45
N ASP A 326 -20.75 1.08 1.63
CA ASP A 326 -21.00 0.15 0.51
C ASP A 326 -22.35 0.47 -0.18
N ASP A 327 -22.45 1.68 -0.72
CA ASP A 327 -23.65 2.24 -1.34
C ASP A 327 -23.29 2.97 -2.63
N ALA A 328 -23.96 2.64 -3.73
CA ALA A 328 -23.62 3.15 -5.06
C ALA A 328 -23.82 4.67 -5.20
N ALA A 329 -24.82 5.25 -4.54
CA ALA A 329 -25.08 6.68 -4.60
C ALA A 329 -24.01 7.45 -3.83
N LYS A 330 -23.64 6.97 -2.64
CA LYS A 330 -22.55 7.56 -1.85
C LYS A 330 -21.19 7.43 -2.54
N ILE A 331 -20.91 6.28 -3.16
CA ILE A 331 -19.71 6.11 -3.99
C ILE A 331 -19.68 7.12 -5.14
N SER A 332 -20.82 7.33 -5.83
CA SER A 332 -20.90 8.33 -6.89
C SER A 332 -20.62 9.74 -6.37
N GLU A 333 -21.20 10.12 -5.23
CA GLU A 333 -20.97 11.42 -4.60
C GLU A 333 -19.48 11.62 -4.23
N MET A 334 -18.83 10.58 -3.71
CA MET A 334 -17.40 10.65 -3.40
C MET A 334 -16.56 10.75 -4.67
N LEU A 335 -16.93 10.11 -5.78
CA LEU A 335 -16.23 10.28 -7.06
C LEU A 335 -16.37 11.71 -7.62
N ASP A 336 -17.55 12.32 -7.47
CA ASP A 336 -17.75 13.74 -7.81
C ASP A 336 -16.90 14.65 -6.92
N ARG A 337 -16.71 14.29 -5.64
CA ARG A 337 -15.78 14.97 -4.72
C ARG A 337 -14.33 14.86 -5.20
N VAL A 338 -13.90 13.70 -5.69
CA VAL A 338 -12.54 13.51 -6.26
C VAL A 338 -12.34 14.45 -7.45
N GLU A 339 -13.29 14.50 -8.37
CA GLU A 339 -13.26 15.41 -9.52
C GLU A 339 -13.14 16.87 -9.08
N HIS A 340 -13.94 17.28 -8.09
CA HIS A 340 -13.90 18.64 -7.56
C HIS A 340 -12.54 19.01 -6.96
N VAL A 341 -11.96 18.13 -6.15
CA VAL A 341 -10.64 18.35 -5.52
C VAL A 341 -9.55 18.46 -6.59
N ALA A 342 -9.54 17.53 -7.54
CA ALA A 342 -8.55 17.52 -8.61
C ALA A 342 -8.64 18.77 -9.51
N SER A 343 -9.87 19.19 -9.85
CA SER A 343 -10.10 20.40 -10.66
C SER A 343 -9.61 21.67 -9.97
N LYS A 344 -9.82 21.79 -8.65
CA LYS A 344 -9.46 23.00 -7.91
C LYS A 344 -7.98 23.09 -7.54
N ARG A 345 -7.38 21.97 -7.16
CA ARG A 345 -5.99 21.94 -6.66
C ARG A 345 -4.97 21.50 -7.72
N GLY A 346 -5.43 20.92 -8.83
CA GLY A 346 -4.60 20.29 -9.85
C GLY A 346 -4.26 18.82 -9.55
N TYR A 347 -4.60 18.30 -8.36
CA TYR A 347 -4.50 16.87 -8.08
C TYR A 347 -5.47 16.40 -6.98
N ALA A 348 -5.82 15.11 -6.97
CA ALA A 348 -6.50 14.42 -5.87
C ALA A 348 -5.91 13.04 -5.60
N VAL A 349 -5.86 12.64 -4.33
CA VAL A 349 -5.55 11.28 -3.85
C VAL A 349 -6.83 10.69 -3.28
N ALA A 350 -7.35 9.66 -3.94
CA ALA A 350 -8.55 8.96 -3.51
C ALA A 350 -8.25 7.50 -3.19
N ILE A 351 -8.79 7.02 -2.08
CA ILE A 351 -8.63 5.63 -1.64
C ILE A 351 -10.00 4.97 -1.64
N GLY A 352 -10.07 3.75 -2.16
CA GLY A 352 -11.22 2.86 -2.00
C GLY A 352 -10.76 1.41 -1.83
N HIS A 353 -11.72 0.48 -1.83
CA HIS A 353 -11.45 -0.95 -1.67
C HIS A 353 -11.98 -1.73 -2.87
N PRO A 354 -11.56 -2.99 -3.08
CA PRO A 354 -11.97 -3.78 -4.23
C PRO A 354 -13.39 -4.35 -4.06
N ARG A 355 -14.34 -3.57 -3.53
CA ARG A 355 -15.75 -3.93 -3.40
C ARG A 355 -16.42 -3.90 -4.76
N ASP A 356 -17.48 -4.70 -4.93
CA ASP A 356 -18.14 -4.85 -6.23
C ASP A 356 -18.72 -3.53 -6.75
N LEU A 357 -19.34 -2.73 -5.86
CA LEU A 357 -19.89 -1.42 -6.21
C LEU A 357 -18.78 -0.42 -6.56
N THR A 358 -17.71 -0.37 -5.76
CA THR A 358 -16.55 0.50 -6.00
C THR A 358 -15.89 0.19 -7.33
N LEU A 359 -15.58 -1.09 -7.59
CA LEU A 359 -14.96 -1.52 -8.85
C LEU A 359 -15.87 -1.27 -10.05
N ALA A 360 -17.18 -1.46 -9.92
CA ALA A 360 -18.14 -1.17 -10.99
C ALA A 360 -18.23 0.33 -11.29
N ALA A 361 -18.20 1.18 -10.26
CA ALA A 361 -18.20 2.64 -10.42
C ALA A 361 -16.90 3.13 -11.08
N LEU A 362 -15.74 2.69 -10.58
CA LEU A 362 -14.43 3.09 -11.11
C LEU A 362 -14.22 2.67 -12.57
N ASN A 363 -14.65 1.47 -12.97
CA ASN A 363 -14.57 1.01 -14.36
C ASN A 363 -15.31 1.93 -15.34
N LYS A 364 -16.38 2.59 -14.90
CA LYS A 364 -17.13 3.56 -15.73
C LYS A 364 -16.57 4.97 -15.60
N TRP A 365 -16.20 5.35 -14.39
CA TRP A 365 -15.82 6.72 -14.05
C TRP A 365 -14.43 7.09 -14.56
N ILE A 366 -13.45 6.17 -14.50
CA ILE A 366 -12.08 6.46 -14.97
C ILE A 366 -12.06 6.85 -16.45
N PRO A 367 -12.64 6.09 -17.40
CA PRO A 367 -12.68 6.50 -18.80
C PRO A 367 -13.43 7.81 -19.04
N LYS A 368 -14.52 8.07 -18.29
CA LYS A 368 -15.27 9.33 -18.34
C LYS A 368 -14.37 10.51 -17.96
N MET A 369 -13.59 10.38 -16.89
CA MET A 369 -12.67 11.44 -16.43
C MET A 369 -11.50 11.65 -17.38
N GLN A 370 -10.96 10.58 -17.96
CA GLN A 370 -9.94 10.68 -19.01
C GLN A 370 -10.46 11.48 -20.21
N ALA A 371 -11.70 11.22 -20.65
CA ALA A 371 -12.34 11.98 -21.72
C ALA A 371 -12.60 13.46 -21.34
N ALA A 372 -12.73 13.75 -20.04
CA ALA A 372 -12.86 15.11 -19.51
C ALA A 372 -11.51 15.83 -19.28
N GLY A 373 -10.38 15.19 -19.61
CA GLY A 373 -9.05 15.80 -19.54
C GLY A 373 -8.28 15.56 -18.23
N PHE A 374 -8.78 14.71 -17.34
CA PHE A 374 -8.03 14.28 -16.16
C PHE A 374 -7.03 13.18 -16.52
N ILE A 375 -5.87 13.18 -15.87
CA ILE A 375 -4.86 12.13 -16.04
C ILE A 375 -4.74 11.30 -14.77
N PHE A 376 -4.87 9.98 -14.90
CA PHE A 376 -4.67 9.05 -13.79
C PHE A 376 -3.20 8.77 -13.62
N VAL A 377 -2.72 8.85 -12.37
CA VAL A 377 -1.32 8.70 -12.01
C VAL A 377 -1.17 7.80 -10.78
N PRO A 378 -0.03 7.13 -10.61
CA PRO A 378 0.26 6.40 -9.37
C PRO A 378 0.51 7.36 -8.20
N ALA A 379 0.44 6.85 -6.97
CA ALA A 379 0.60 7.65 -5.76
C ALA A 379 1.96 8.38 -5.70
N THR A 380 3.04 7.75 -6.17
CA THR A 380 4.37 8.37 -6.22
C THR A 380 4.46 9.62 -7.10
N ASP A 381 3.56 9.79 -8.07
CA ASP A 381 3.55 10.99 -8.91
C ASP A 381 3.16 12.24 -8.11
N ILE A 382 2.24 12.10 -7.16
CA ILE A 382 1.78 13.20 -6.32
C ILE A 382 2.90 13.71 -5.41
N ILE A 383 3.78 12.83 -4.91
CA ILE A 383 4.97 13.22 -4.14
C ILE A 383 5.84 14.19 -4.94
N ARG A 384 6.07 13.90 -6.23
CA ARG A 384 6.92 14.74 -7.11
C ARG A 384 6.35 16.14 -7.31
N ARG A 385 5.01 16.28 -7.30
CA ARG A 385 4.30 17.55 -7.48
C ARG A 385 4.34 18.44 -6.24
N ASN A 386 4.41 17.85 -5.06
CA ASN A 386 4.44 18.58 -3.79
C ASN A 386 5.83 19.18 -3.45
N GLY A 387 6.73 19.30 -4.43
CA GLY A 387 8.00 19.98 -4.26
C GLY A 387 9.12 19.14 -3.63
N VAL A 388 8.90 17.82 -3.45
CA VAL A 388 10.02 16.89 -3.20
C VAL A 388 10.76 16.71 -4.53
N LYS A 389 11.73 17.60 -4.78
CA LYS A 389 12.59 17.52 -5.96
C LYS A 389 13.36 16.20 -5.94
N VAL A 390 12.99 15.28 -6.82
CA VAL A 390 13.89 14.20 -7.24
C VAL A 390 14.89 14.86 -8.17
N THR A 391 16.06 15.20 -7.63
CA THR A 391 17.20 15.46 -8.49
C THR A 391 17.56 14.14 -9.15
N GLY A 392 17.22 14.02 -10.43
CA GLY A 392 17.87 13.09 -11.35
C GLY A 392 19.07 13.76 -11.98
#